data_AF-A0A1E4DID1-F1
#
_entry.id   AF-A0A1E4DID1-F1
#
_cell.length_a   1.000
_cell.length_b   1.000
_cell.length_c   1.000
_cell.angle_alpha   90.00
_cell.angle_beta   90.00
_cell.angle_gamma   90.00
#
_symmetry.space_group_name_H-M   'P 1'
#
loop_
_entity.id
_entity.type
_entity.pdbx_description
1 polymer ?
#
loop_
_entity_poly.entity_id
_entity_poly.type
_entity_poly.pdbx_seq_one_letter_code
_entity_poly.pdbx_strand_id
1 'polypeptide(L)'
;MRRGQIYVRAGQFILCGAVLLATGCAEQKPLPPADEVRPVHLPDVRTPIPLGPDARQEHRAVMLQHLETIQAIVGALAEEDYTLAQGLTETHLGFFMHRHAMARQQPDHFPPAYHDLAMAHHAAAEKLADVMPTKDLKQILPEFNNVLKACVACHLEYRLRHS
;
A
#
# COMPACT_ATOMS: atom_id res chain seq x y z
N MET A 1 -23.31 52.65 -44.31
CA MET A 1 -22.03 52.02 -43.90
C MET A 1 -21.93 50.68 -44.59
N ARG A 2 -21.04 50.57 -45.57
CA ARG A 2 -21.00 49.54 -46.62
C ARG A 2 -19.85 48.58 -46.31
N ARG A 3 -20.16 47.31 -46.06
CA ARG A 3 -19.21 46.21 -45.77
C ARG A 3 -18.58 45.76 -47.11
N GLY A 4 -17.33 46.13 -47.37
CA GLY A 4 -16.54 45.64 -48.51
C GLY A 4 -15.84 44.32 -48.11
N GLN A 5 -16.09 43.21 -48.80
CA GLN A 5 -15.54 42.76 -50.09
C GLN A 5 -14.27 41.91 -49.94
N ILE A 6 -14.43 40.65 -50.34
CA ILE A 6 -13.45 39.57 -50.46
C ILE A 6 -12.41 39.96 -51.52
N TYR A 7 -11.13 39.70 -51.26
CA TYR A 7 -10.10 39.60 -52.30
C TYR A 7 -9.25 38.35 -52.11
N VAL A 8 -9.41 37.44 -53.06
CA VAL A 8 -8.50 36.33 -53.38
C VAL A 8 -7.23 36.91 -53.98
N ARG A 9 -6.06 36.42 -53.55
CA ARG A 9 -4.82 36.53 -54.34
C ARG A 9 -4.03 35.23 -54.27
N ALA A 10 -4.11 34.49 -55.37
CA ALA A 10 -3.21 33.41 -55.73
C ALA A 10 -1.78 33.95 -55.94
N GLY A 11 -0.76 33.15 -55.63
CA GLY A 11 0.64 33.55 -55.83
C GLY A 11 1.66 32.53 -55.31
N GLN A 12 1.63 31.33 -55.88
CA GLN A 12 2.75 30.46 -56.22
C GLN A 12 4.17 30.88 -55.76
N PHE A 13 4.77 30.14 -54.81
CA PHE A 13 6.22 30.15 -54.56
C PHE A 13 6.75 28.74 -54.24
N ILE A 14 7.35 28.14 -55.27
CA ILE A 14 8.68 27.51 -55.27
C ILE A 14 8.99 26.48 -54.17
N LEU A 15 9.05 25.23 -54.64
CA LEU A 15 9.75 24.08 -54.09
C LEU A 15 11.21 24.40 -53.72
N CYS A 16 11.62 24.29 -52.45
CA CYS A 16 13.00 23.93 -52.06
C CYS A 16 13.16 23.75 -50.55
N GLY A 17 13.82 22.66 -50.13
CA GLY A 17 14.47 22.58 -48.83
C GLY A 17 13.82 21.62 -47.83
N ALA A 18 13.89 20.32 -48.11
CA ALA A 18 13.86 19.32 -47.05
C ALA A 18 15.07 19.55 -46.11
N VAL A 19 14.85 20.23 -44.99
CA VAL A 19 15.82 20.29 -43.90
C VAL A 19 15.71 18.98 -43.14
N LEU A 20 16.55 18.02 -43.54
CA LEU A 20 16.83 16.81 -42.77
C LEU A 20 17.49 17.24 -41.45
N LEU A 21 16.72 17.21 -40.37
CA LEU A 21 17.25 17.25 -39.00
C LEU A 21 17.96 15.91 -38.74
N ALA A 22 19.23 15.82 -39.15
CA ALA A 22 20.15 14.80 -38.69
C ALA A 22 20.43 15.05 -37.20
N THR A 23 19.55 14.56 -36.33
CA THR A 23 19.87 14.41 -34.92
C THR A 23 20.92 13.31 -34.83
N GLY A 24 22.15 13.71 -34.54
CA GLY A 24 23.25 12.78 -34.32
C GLY A 24 22.92 11.89 -33.13
N CYS A 25 22.76 10.60 -33.38
CA CYS A 25 22.91 9.57 -32.36
C CYS A 25 24.38 9.62 -31.91
N ALA A 26 24.66 10.38 -30.86
CA ALA A 26 25.89 10.21 -30.12
C ALA A 26 25.86 8.80 -29.52
N GLU A 27 26.70 7.92 -30.06
CA GLU A 27 26.95 6.59 -29.54
C GLU A 27 27.26 6.71 -28.03
N GLN A 28 26.31 6.33 -27.18
CA GLN A 28 26.56 6.23 -25.75
C GLN A 28 27.55 5.09 -25.55
N LYS A 29 28.83 5.41 -25.36
CA LYS A 29 29.83 4.46 -24.90
C LYS A 29 29.27 3.80 -23.63
N PRO A 30 29.11 2.45 -23.60
CA PRO A 30 28.62 1.77 -22.42
C PRO A 30 29.51 2.18 -21.24
N LEU A 31 28.91 2.78 -20.20
CA LEU A 31 29.61 2.88 -18.93
C LEU A 31 30.00 1.46 -18.51
N PRO A 32 31.21 1.25 -17.96
CA PRO A 32 31.52 -0.03 -17.32
C PRO A 32 30.40 -0.31 -16.30
N PRO A 33 29.94 -1.57 -16.17
CA PRO A 33 28.88 -1.90 -15.23
C PRO A 33 29.30 -1.35 -13.87
N ALA A 34 28.52 -0.40 -13.35
CA ALA A 34 28.63 0.02 -11.96
C ALA A 34 28.60 -1.28 -11.16
N ASP A 35 29.60 -1.46 -10.29
CA ASP A 35 29.74 -2.63 -9.42
C ASP A 35 28.35 -3.00 -8.90
N GLU A 36 27.79 -4.07 -9.47
CA GLU A 36 26.38 -4.38 -9.35
C GLU A 36 26.22 -4.76 -7.87
N VAL A 37 25.64 -3.87 -7.06
CA VAL A 37 25.35 -4.16 -5.66
C VAL A 37 24.34 -5.31 -5.67
N ARG A 38 24.85 -6.54 -5.70
CA ARG A 38 24.06 -7.74 -5.59
C ARG A 38 23.52 -7.73 -4.16
N PRO A 39 22.20 -7.55 -3.97
CA PRO A 39 21.64 -7.62 -2.63
C PRO A 39 21.97 -9.01 -2.07
N VAL A 40 22.63 -9.04 -0.92
CA VAL A 40 22.89 -10.29 -0.21
C VAL A 40 21.54 -10.88 0.16
N HIS A 41 21.18 -12.00 -0.48
CA HIS A 41 19.93 -12.69 -0.18
C HIS A 41 20.14 -13.57 1.05
N LEU A 42 19.76 -13.05 2.22
CA LEU A 42 19.72 -13.84 3.45
C LEU A 42 18.51 -14.79 3.40
N PRO A 43 18.63 -16.02 3.90
CA PRO A 43 17.49 -16.93 4.02
C PRO A 43 16.37 -16.32 4.87
N ASP A 44 15.13 -16.44 4.42
CA ASP A 44 13.96 -16.05 5.21
C ASP A 44 13.72 -17.08 6.32
N VAL A 45 14.06 -16.70 7.55
CA VAL A 45 13.99 -17.55 8.76
C VAL A 45 12.59 -17.62 9.36
N ARG A 46 11.60 -16.92 8.81
CA ARG A 46 10.25 -16.85 9.37
C ARG A 46 9.50 -18.16 9.24
N THR A 47 8.67 -18.43 10.24
CA THR A 47 7.81 -19.60 10.34
C THR A 47 6.70 -19.55 9.28
N PRO A 48 6.61 -20.53 8.37
CA PRO A 48 5.56 -20.56 7.37
C PRO A 48 4.22 -21.01 7.98
N ILE A 49 3.15 -20.23 7.80
CA ILE A 49 1.81 -20.63 8.24
C ILE A 49 1.27 -21.73 7.30
N PRO A 50 0.82 -22.89 7.82
CA PRO A 50 0.42 -24.03 7.01
C PRO A 50 -1.01 -23.94 6.48
N LEU A 51 -1.30 -22.89 5.70
CA LEU A 51 -2.60 -22.71 5.04
C LEU A 51 -2.67 -23.41 3.69
N GLY A 52 -3.86 -23.94 3.35
CA GLY A 52 -4.21 -24.38 1.99
C GLY A 52 -4.29 -23.21 1.00
N PRO A 53 -4.33 -23.46 -0.33
CA PRO A 53 -4.27 -22.41 -1.35
C PRO A 53 -5.34 -21.32 -1.20
N ASP A 54 -6.60 -21.71 -1.05
CA ASP A 54 -7.73 -20.76 -0.94
C ASP A 54 -7.62 -19.93 0.35
N ALA A 55 -7.34 -20.59 1.48
CA ALA A 55 -7.11 -19.93 2.76
C ALA A 55 -5.93 -18.94 2.72
N ARG A 56 -4.84 -19.27 1.99
CA ARG A 56 -3.72 -18.34 1.78
C ARG A 56 -4.15 -17.10 1.01
N GLN A 57 -4.94 -17.26 -0.06
CA GLN A 57 -5.41 -16.15 -0.87
C GLN A 57 -6.32 -15.22 -0.06
N GLU A 58 -7.28 -15.78 0.67
CA GLU A 58 -8.16 -15.01 1.56
C GLU A 58 -7.35 -14.28 2.63
N HIS A 59 -6.42 -14.99 3.30
CA HIS A 59 -5.58 -14.38 4.32
C HIS A 59 -4.76 -13.21 3.76
N ARG A 60 -4.18 -13.37 2.56
CA ARG A 60 -3.47 -12.27 1.88
C ARG A 60 -4.39 -11.09 1.59
N ALA A 61 -5.62 -11.32 1.14
CA ALA A 61 -6.58 -10.26 0.91
C ALA A 61 -6.88 -9.48 2.19
N VAL A 62 -7.05 -10.17 3.32
CA VAL A 62 -7.24 -9.53 4.63
C VAL A 62 -6.04 -8.65 5.02
N MET A 63 -4.82 -9.16 4.87
CA MET A 63 -3.61 -8.40 5.20
C MET A 63 -3.43 -7.16 4.31
N LEU A 64 -3.79 -7.24 3.03
CA LEU A 64 -3.79 -6.08 2.12
C LEU A 64 -4.85 -5.04 2.53
N GLN A 65 -6.04 -5.49 2.94
CA GLN A 65 -7.09 -4.60 3.44
C GLN A 65 -6.64 -3.87 4.72
N HIS A 66 -5.92 -4.54 5.63
CA HIS A 66 -5.35 -3.87 6.81
C HIS A 66 -4.39 -2.75 6.41
N LEU A 67 -3.53 -2.98 5.41
CA LEU A 67 -2.62 -1.95 4.91
C LEU A 67 -3.37 -0.75 4.30
N GLU A 68 -4.39 -1.01 3.48
CA GLU A 68 -5.26 0.04 2.91
C GLU A 68 -5.95 0.85 4.02
N THR A 69 -6.43 0.16 5.05
CA THR A 69 -7.11 0.78 6.19
C THR A 69 -6.17 1.66 6.99
N ILE A 70 -4.93 1.23 7.22
CA ILE A 70 -3.89 2.05 7.86
C ILE A 70 -3.68 3.35 7.09
N GLN A 71 -3.61 3.29 5.76
CA GLN A 71 -3.49 4.49 4.93
C GLN A 71 -4.72 5.39 5.04
N ALA A 72 -5.93 4.82 5.05
CA ALA A 72 -7.17 5.57 5.20
C ALA A 72 -7.28 6.26 6.57
N ILE A 73 -6.88 5.59 7.66
CA ILE A 73 -6.83 6.17 9.01
C ILE A 73 -5.85 7.33 9.05
N VAL A 74 -4.65 7.19 8.48
CA VAL A 74 -3.67 8.30 8.40
C VAL A 74 -4.26 9.48 7.63
N GLY A 75 -4.97 9.24 6.53
CA GLY A 75 -5.68 10.28 5.78
C GLY A 75 -6.71 11.01 6.63
N ALA A 76 -7.58 10.25 7.31
CA ALA A 76 -8.61 10.81 8.20
C ALA A 76 -8.00 11.62 9.35
N LEU A 77 -6.91 11.14 9.97
CA LEU A 77 -6.19 11.88 11.01
C LEU A 77 -5.55 13.16 10.48
N ALA A 78 -5.02 13.16 9.25
CA ALA A 78 -4.45 14.35 8.61
C ALA A 78 -5.52 15.40 8.26
N GLU A 79 -6.75 14.97 7.98
CA GLU A 79 -7.90 15.83 7.73
C GLU A 79 -8.66 16.22 9.02
N GLU A 80 -8.19 15.78 10.18
CA GLU A 80 -8.84 15.95 11.49
C GLU A 80 -10.26 15.31 11.57
N ASP A 81 -10.57 14.35 10.70
CA ASP A 81 -11.78 13.54 10.77
C ASP A 81 -11.59 12.33 11.71
N TYR A 82 -11.57 12.64 13.01
CA TYR A 82 -11.40 11.64 14.06
C TYR A 82 -12.55 10.63 14.14
N THR A 83 -13.76 11.01 13.71
CA THR A 83 -14.92 10.10 13.68
C THR A 83 -14.73 9.04 12.60
N LEU A 84 -14.29 9.44 11.41
CA LEU A 84 -13.95 8.50 10.35
C LEU A 84 -12.77 7.60 10.75
N ALA A 85 -11.71 8.18 11.33
CA ALA A 85 -10.55 7.43 11.81
C ALA A 85 -10.95 6.34 12.83
N GLN A 86 -11.85 6.68 13.76
CA GLN A 86 -12.40 5.74 14.76
C GLN A 86 -13.18 4.63 14.08
N GLY A 87 -14.15 4.99 13.23
CA GLY A 87 -14.97 4.01 12.52
C GLY A 87 -14.14 3.04 11.68
N LEU A 88 -13.14 3.53 10.97
CA LEU A 88 -12.21 2.69 10.19
C LEU A 88 -11.42 1.73 11.08
N THR A 89 -10.94 2.21 12.23
CA THR A 89 -10.19 1.38 13.18
C THR A 89 -11.06 0.25 13.74
N GLU A 90 -12.26 0.56 14.22
CA GLU A 90 -13.19 -0.41 14.81
C GLU A 90 -13.67 -1.46 13.79
N THR A 91 -13.97 -1.03 12.57
CA THR A 91 -14.62 -1.90 11.57
C THR A 91 -13.64 -2.68 10.69
N HIS A 92 -12.47 -2.12 10.38
CA HIS A 92 -11.52 -2.74 9.44
C HIS A 92 -10.23 -3.26 10.09
N LEU A 93 -9.80 -2.72 11.24
CA LEU A 93 -8.69 -3.26 12.04
C LEU A 93 -9.17 -4.09 13.24
N GLY A 94 -10.40 -3.86 13.69
CA GLY A 94 -11.07 -4.65 14.72
C GLY A 94 -11.46 -6.08 14.27
N PHE A 95 -12.03 -6.84 15.20
CA PHE A 95 -12.27 -8.29 15.13
C PHE A 95 -13.11 -8.80 13.93
N PHE A 96 -13.69 -7.92 13.10
CA PHE A 96 -14.52 -8.30 11.95
C PHE A 96 -13.76 -9.20 10.98
N MET A 97 -12.54 -8.82 10.59
CA MET A 97 -11.75 -9.59 9.63
C MET A 97 -11.14 -10.85 10.24
N HIS A 98 -10.77 -10.82 11.52
CA HIS A 98 -10.31 -12.02 12.24
C HIS A 98 -11.44 -13.07 12.32
N ARG A 99 -12.67 -12.67 12.68
CA ARG A 99 -13.83 -13.57 12.61
C ARG A 99 -14.09 -14.09 11.21
N HIS A 100 -13.97 -13.24 10.18
CA HIS A 100 -14.24 -13.66 8.81
C HIS A 100 -13.20 -14.66 8.29
N ALA A 101 -11.94 -14.51 8.68
CA ALA A 101 -10.86 -15.44 8.39
C ALA A 101 -11.02 -16.74 9.22
N MET A 102 -11.26 -16.66 10.52
CA MET A 102 -11.47 -17.84 11.39
C MET A 102 -12.73 -18.63 11.07
N ALA A 103 -13.81 -17.98 10.64
CA ALA A 103 -15.04 -18.67 10.25
C ALA A 103 -14.88 -19.47 8.96
N ARG A 104 -13.93 -19.11 8.09
CA ARG A 104 -13.64 -19.83 6.82
C ARG A 104 -12.40 -20.73 6.92
N GLN A 105 -11.51 -20.47 7.86
CA GLN A 105 -10.25 -21.17 8.04
C GLN A 105 -10.35 -21.99 9.31
N GLN A 106 -10.29 -23.32 9.19
CA GLN A 106 -10.26 -24.23 10.34
C GLN A 106 -9.17 -23.76 11.32
N PRO A 107 -9.53 -23.40 12.58
CA PRO A 107 -8.61 -22.80 13.55
C PRO A 107 -7.32 -23.62 13.75
N ASP A 108 -7.42 -24.94 13.59
CA ASP A 108 -6.34 -25.91 13.78
C ASP A 108 -5.12 -25.69 12.85
N HIS A 109 -5.24 -24.88 11.80
CA HIS A 109 -4.13 -24.58 10.89
C HIS A 109 -3.25 -23.39 11.31
N PHE A 110 -3.62 -22.66 12.36
CA PHE A 110 -2.82 -21.56 12.88
C PHE A 110 -2.07 -21.98 14.15
N PRO A 111 -0.76 -21.68 14.26
CA PRO A 111 -0.02 -21.87 15.50
C PRO A 111 -0.64 -21.06 16.65
N PRO A 112 -0.66 -21.54 17.90
CA PRO A 112 -1.19 -20.78 19.03
C PRO A 112 -0.56 -19.39 19.19
N ALA A 113 0.76 -19.28 19.02
CA ALA A 113 1.47 -18.00 19.08
C ALA A 113 1.06 -17.02 17.96
N TYR A 114 0.56 -17.50 16.82
CA TYR A 114 -0.03 -16.64 15.81
C TYR A 114 -1.36 -16.04 16.28
N HIS A 115 -2.20 -16.84 16.95
CA HIS A 115 -3.45 -16.33 17.54
C HIS A 115 -3.18 -15.28 18.62
N ASP A 116 -2.18 -15.49 19.47
CA ASP A 116 -1.81 -14.50 20.49
C ASP A 116 -1.43 -13.15 19.87
N LEU A 117 -0.65 -13.16 18.79
CA LEU A 117 -0.28 -11.94 18.05
C LEU A 117 -1.50 -11.30 17.36
N ALA A 118 -2.41 -12.10 16.80
CA ALA A 118 -3.63 -11.59 16.19
C ALA A 118 -4.56 -10.93 17.23
N MET A 119 -4.67 -11.51 18.43
CA MET A 119 -5.41 -10.93 19.54
C MET A 119 -4.74 -9.66 20.08
N ALA A 120 -3.42 -9.64 20.16
CA ALA A 120 -2.67 -8.44 20.55
C ALA A 120 -2.88 -7.29 19.55
N HIS A 121 -2.90 -7.58 18.25
CA HIS A 121 -3.25 -6.60 17.22
C HIS A 121 -4.67 -6.06 17.40
N HIS A 122 -5.65 -6.94 17.62
CA HIS A 122 -7.03 -6.54 17.86
C HIS A 122 -7.17 -5.62 19.09
N ALA A 123 -6.57 -6.00 20.22
CA ALA A 123 -6.59 -5.20 21.44
C ALA A 123 -5.90 -3.83 21.27
N ALA A 124 -4.84 -3.76 20.45
CA ALA A 124 -4.20 -2.49 20.11
C ALA A 124 -5.11 -1.60 19.25
N ALA A 125 -5.84 -2.19 18.31
CA ALA A 125 -6.79 -1.46 17.48
C ALA A 125 -7.97 -0.89 18.31
N GLU A 126 -8.50 -1.65 19.27
CA GLU A 126 -9.54 -1.15 20.19
C GLU A 126 -9.05 0.05 21.00
N LYS A 127 -7.85 -0.05 21.59
CA LYS A 127 -7.27 1.08 22.35
C LYS A 127 -7.03 2.32 21.49
N LEU A 128 -6.60 2.12 20.25
CA LEU A 128 -6.45 3.22 19.29
C LEU A 128 -7.81 3.90 19.03
N ALA A 129 -8.87 3.12 18.79
CA ALA A 129 -10.20 3.67 18.58
C ALA A 129 -10.70 4.44 19.81
N ASP A 130 -10.48 3.92 21.02
CA ASP A 130 -10.92 4.54 22.28
C ASP A 130 -10.33 5.94 22.51
N VAL A 131 -9.11 6.19 22.01
CA VAL A 131 -8.44 7.50 22.19
C VAL A 131 -8.74 8.49 21.06
N MET A 132 -9.34 8.08 19.95
CA MET A 132 -9.64 8.98 18.82
C MET A 132 -10.62 10.11 19.15
N PRO A 133 -11.67 9.91 19.99
CA PRO A 133 -12.57 10.99 20.42
C PRO A 133 -11.86 12.14 21.17
N THR A 134 -10.66 11.92 21.71
CA THR A 134 -9.86 12.97 22.37
C THR A 134 -9.41 14.07 21.41
N LYS A 135 -9.31 13.76 20.11
CA LYS A 135 -8.77 14.65 19.06
C LYS A 135 -7.35 15.15 19.35
N ASP A 136 -6.63 14.45 20.23
CA ASP A 136 -5.27 14.81 20.61
C ASP A 136 -4.29 13.81 20.00
N LEU A 137 -3.56 14.25 18.96
CA LEU A 137 -2.55 13.42 18.31
C LEU A 137 -1.46 12.93 19.28
N LYS A 138 -1.20 13.63 20.40
CA LYS A 138 -0.25 13.16 21.40
C LYS A 138 -0.75 11.95 22.17
N GLN A 139 -2.06 11.73 22.21
CA GLN A 139 -2.68 10.53 22.79
C GLN A 139 -2.92 9.45 21.72
N ILE A 140 -3.30 9.86 20.50
CA ILE A 140 -3.62 8.94 19.40
C ILE A 140 -2.36 8.26 18.82
N LEU A 141 -1.31 9.03 18.51
CA LEU A 141 -0.13 8.49 17.83
C LEU A 141 0.62 7.39 18.61
N PRO A 142 0.72 7.45 19.95
CA PRO A 142 1.25 6.33 20.73
C PRO A 142 0.47 5.02 20.56
N GLU A 143 -0.86 5.06 20.57
CA GLU A 143 -1.68 3.86 20.36
C GLU A 143 -1.63 3.40 18.90
N PHE A 144 -1.54 4.33 17.95
CA PHE A 144 -1.34 4.00 16.54
C PHE A 144 -0.01 3.24 16.33
N ASN A 145 1.05 3.67 17.01
CA ASN A 145 2.33 2.98 17.01
C ASN A 145 2.22 1.57 17.66
N ASN A 146 1.36 1.37 18.65
CA ASN A 146 1.13 0.04 19.23
C ASN A 146 0.49 -0.92 18.22
N VAL A 147 -0.44 -0.45 17.38
CA VAL A 147 -0.99 -1.23 16.26
C VAL A 147 0.12 -1.61 15.27
N LEU A 148 0.95 -0.64 14.85
CA LEU A 148 2.07 -0.91 13.94
C LEU A 148 3.08 -1.91 14.51
N LYS A 149 3.38 -1.84 15.82
CA LYS A 149 4.23 -2.83 16.49
C LYS A 149 3.64 -4.24 16.42
N ALA A 150 2.33 -4.39 16.57
CA ALA A 150 1.67 -5.69 16.44
C ALA A 150 1.77 -6.25 15.01
N CYS A 151 1.62 -5.40 13.98
CA CYS A 151 1.86 -5.78 12.59
C CYS A 151 3.29 -6.29 12.40
N VAL A 152 4.28 -5.53 12.89
CA VAL A 152 5.70 -5.86 12.76
C VAL A 152 6.03 -7.16 13.50
N ALA A 153 5.53 -7.36 14.72
CA ALA A 153 5.77 -8.57 15.50
C ALA A 153 5.31 -9.83 14.75
N CYS A 154 4.11 -9.80 14.13
CA CYS A 154 3.63 -10.90 13.30
C CYS A 154 4.49 -11.10 12.06
N HIS A 155 4.84 -10.02 11.35
CA HIS A 155 5.60 -10.11 10.10
C HIS A 155 7.09 -10.48 10.26
N LEU A 156 7.64 -10.31 11.47
CA LEU A 156 8.98 -10.77 11.84
C LEU A 156 9.03 -12.25 12.19
N GLU A 157 7.92 -12.84 12.64
CA GLU A 157 7.85 -14.25 13.03
C GLU A 157 7.29 -15.12 11.91
N TYR A 158 6.24 -14.65 11.23
CA TYR A 158 5.46 -15.46 10.31
C TYR A 158 5.52 -14.97 8.87
N ARG A 159 5.37 -15.94 7.96
CA ARG A 159 5.19 -15.69 6.53
C ARG A 159 4.14 -16.63 5.95
N LEU A 160 3.52 -16.19 4.86
CA LEU A 160 2.81 -17.11 3.97
C LEU A 160 3.83 -17.86 3.12
N ARG A 161 3.58 -19.14 2.83
CA ARG A 161 4.32 -19.83 1.78
C ARG A 161 4.09 -19.13 0.44
N HIS A 162 5.17 -18.94 -0.30
CA HIS A 162 5.08 -18.51 -1.70
C HIS A 162 4.36 -19.60 -2.51
N SER A 163 3.57 -19.17 -3.49
CA SER A 163 3.00 -20.05 -4.51
C SER A 163 4.08 -20.53 -5.48
#